data_AF-A0A2G6MU37-F1
#
_entry.id   AF-A0A2G6MU37-F1
#
_cell.length_a   1.000
_cell.length_b   1.000
_cell.length_c   1.000
_cell.angle_alpha   90.00
_cell.angle_beta   90.00
_cell.angle_gamma   90.00
#
_symmetry.space_group_name_H-M   'P 1'
#
loop_
_entity.id
_entity.type
_entity.pdbx_description
1 polymer ?
#
loop_
_entity_poly.entity_id
_entity_poly.type
_entity_poly.pdbx_seq_one_letter_code
_entity_poly.pdbx_strand_id
1 'polypeptide(L)' 'PIGAIITFKYTGFYKSGKPKFPSFLRVRSLTGEMM' A
#
# COMPACT_ATOMS: atom_id res chain seq x y z
N PRO A 1 1.68 8.54 -7.68
CA PRO A 1 0.42 8.78 -8.44
C PRO A 1 -0.79 8.15 -7.75
N ILE A 2 -1.94 8.81 -7.88
CA ILE A 2 -3.22 8.32 -7.34
C ILE A 2 -3.58 7.02 -8.09
N GLY A 3 -4.08 6.02 -7.37
CA GLY A 3 -4.47 4.72 -7.92
C GLY A 3 -3.33 3.72 -8.11
N ALA A 4 -2.07 4.11 -7.91
CA ALA A 4 -0.92 3.21 -8.09
C ALA A 4 -0.85 2.10 -7.04
N ILE A 5 -0.36 0.93 -7.45
CA ILE A 5 -0.09 -0.18 -6.53
C ILE A 5 1.23 0.09 -5.81
N ILE A 6 1.18 0.10 -4.48
CA ILE A 6 2.34 0.41 -3.62
C ILE A 6 2.65 -0.75 -2.67
N THR A 7 3.90 -0.81 -2.21
CA THR A 7 4.29 -1.63 -1.04
C THR A 7 4.42 -0.72 0.17
N PHE A 8 3.91 -1.17 1.31
CA PHE A 8 4.12 -0.53 2.60
C PHE A 8 4.50 -1.59 3.64
N LYS A 9 5.25 -1.19 4.66
CA LYS A 9 5.46 -2.02 5.86
C LYS A 9 4.47 -1.60 6.93
N TYR A 10 4.13 -2.53 7.81
CA TYR A 10 3.23 -2.31 8.95
C TYR A 10 3.60 -3.28 10.08
N THR A 11 3.12 -3.01 11.30
CA THR A 11 3.40 -3.86 12.48
C THR A 11 2.11 -4.37 13.11
N GLY A 12 1.66 -5.53 12.64
CA GLY A 12 0.41 -6.17 13.08
C GLY A 12 -0.85 -5.45 12.60
N PHE A 13 -2.00 -5.91 13.10
CA PHE A 13 -3.32 -5.43 12.68
C PHE A 13 -4.13 -4.88 13.85
N TYR A 14 -4.97 -3.88 13.61
CA TYR A 14 -6.05 -3.50 14.51
C TYR A 14 -7.11 -4.60 14.56
N LYS A 15 -7.98 -4.58 15.57
CA LYS A 15 -9.13 -5.51 15.67
C LYS A 15 -10.06 -5.46 14.44
N SER A 16 -10.03 -4.35 13.70
CA SER A 16 -10.77 -4.18 12.44
C SER A 16 -10.09 -4.80 11.21
N GLY A 17 -8.94 -5.47 11.36
CA GLY A 17 -8.16 -6.04 10.25
C GLY A 17 -7.33 -5.04 9.45
N LYS A 18 -7.27 -3.77 9.87
CA LYS A 18 -6.45 -2.74 9.21
C LYS A 18 -5.00 -2.79 9.71
N PRO A 19 -3.99 -2.62 8.84
CA PRO A 19 -2.58 -2.56 9.24
C PRO A 19 -2.31 -1.43 10.24
N LYS A 20 -1.51 -1.70 11.28
CA LYS A 20 -1.07 -0.67 12.24
C LYS A 20 0.19 0.03 11.75
N PHE A 21 0.22 1.35 11.95
CA PHE A 21 1.36 2.22 11.62
C PHE A 21 1.95 1.95 10.22
N PRO A 22 1.13 1.96 9.15
CA PRO A 22 1.62 1.70 7.81
C PRO A 22 2.59 2.82 7.38
N SER A 23 3.74 2.43 6.85
CA SER A 23 4.71 3.37 6.27
C SER A 23 5.06 2.96 4.86
N PHE A 24 5.04 3.94 3.97
CA PHE A 24 5.34 3.78 2.54
C PHE A 24 6.75 3.21 2.33
N LEU A 25 6.89 2.29 1.37
CA LEU A 25 8.19 1.78 0.91
C LEU A 25 8.48 2.21 -0.53
N ARG A 26 7.64 1.77 -1.48
CA ARG A 26 7.82 2.08 -2.90
C ARG A 26 6.54 1.88 -3.71
N VAL A 27 6.47 2.51 -4.87
CA VAL A 27 5.50 2.19 -5.93
C VAL A 27 5.94 0.90 -6.61
N ARG A 28 5.02 -0.05 -6.83
CA ARG A 28 5.28 -1.29 -7.58
C ARG A 28 4.91 -1.15 -9.05
N SER A 29 3.73 -0.62 -9.32
CA SER A 29 3.22 -0.46 -10.68
C SER A 29 2.31 0.76 -10.72
N LEU A 30 2.43 1.51 -11.79
CA LEU A 30 1.49 2.54 -12.16
C LEU A 30 0.30 1.82 -12.77
N THR A 31 -0.88 1.96 -12.17
CA THR A 31 -2.14 1.36 -12.66
C THR A 31 -2.61 1.97 -14.01
N GLY A 32 -1.69 2.51 -14.80
CA GLY A 32 -1.88 3.08 -16.13
C GLY A 32 -1.04 2.44 -17.23
N GLU A 33 -0.36 1.31 -16.98
CA GLU A 33 0.31 0.51 -18.04
C GLU A 33 -0.59 -0.60 -18.61
N MET A 34 -1.86 -0.63 -18.22
CA MET A 34 -2.85 -1.57 -18.76
C MET A 34 -4.21 -0.89 -18.92
N MET A 35 -4.25 0.14 -19.77
CA MET A 35 -5.42 0.56 -20.55
C MET A 35 -4.93 1.08 -21.90
#